data_AF-A0A958WP55-F1
#
_entry.id   AF-A0A958WP55-F1
#
_cell.length_a   1.000
_cell.length_b   1.000
_cell.length_c   1.000
_cell.angle_alpha   90.00
_cell.angle_beta   90.00
_cell.angle_gamma   90.00
#
_symmetry.space_group_name_H-M   'P 1'
#
loop_
_entity.id
_entity.type
_entity.pdbx_description
1 polymer ?
#
loop_
_entity_poly.entity_id
_entity_poly.type
_entity_poly.pdbx_seq_one_letter_code
_entity_poly.pdbx_strand_id
1 'polypeptide(L)'
;MQTDCVSVWEQCLKLIKNKVAEQSFNTWFVPIKPVKLNGGVLTIQVPSQFFYEWIEEHYVHILKEALVATIGSQAKLEYSVVVDQGNKNSSPYTINLPNIKTNTDKVVKQRQMTNPFELETVDQAFDSQLNSIYSFDTYVEGDCNRLARSAGYAVAKKPGVTSFNPLMIYGGVGLGKTHLVHAIGNKIKEHLDDKFVLYVSSEKFINQFIKAVQSNEVQSFQNFYLQVDALIIDDVQFFGGKEKTQEIFFHIFNHLHQSGKQIIMTSDRPPKDLKGLEERLLSRFKWGLTADLQQPDFETRMAIIHNKM
;
A
#
# COMPACT_ATOMS: atom_id res chain seq x y z
N MET A 1 26.71 -10.68 35.01
CA MET A 1 26.41 -11.46 33.80
C MET A 1 26.20 -10.47 32.67
N GLN A 2 27.10 -10.41 31.69
CA GLN A 2 26.91 -9.59 30.48
C GLN A 2 25.84 -10.27 29.65
N THR A 3 24.61 -9.76 29.71
CA THR A 3 23.52 -10.24 28.86
C THR A 3 23.83 -9.81 27.43
N ASP A 4 24.02 -10.77 26.54
CA ASP A 4 24.36 -10.50 25.14
C ASP A 4 23.12 -9.95 24.40
N CYS A 5 23.28 -8.85 23.64
CA CYS A 5 22.17 -8.15 22.99
C CYS A 5 21.45 -9.04 21.96
N VAL A 6 22.18 -9.96 21.34
CA VAL A 6 21.64 -10.94 20.39
C VAL A 6 20.72 -11.93 21.11
N SER A 7 21.17 -12.48 22.24
CA SER A 7 20.41 -13.46 23.02
C SER A 7 19.08 -12.90 23.57
N VAL A 8 19.08 -11.64 24.00
CA VAL A 8 17.88 -10.95 24.50
C VAL A 8 16.88 -10.71 23.38
N TRP A 9 17.35 -10.27 22.21
CA TRP A 9 16.47 -10.04 21.07
C TRP A 9 15.88 -11.34 20.53
N GLU A 10 16.63 -12.44 20.49
CA GLU A 10 16.10 -13.75 20.10
C GLU A 10 14.99 -14.23 21.05
N GLN A 11 15.11 -13.96 22.35
CA GLN A 11 14.06 -14.25 23.32
C GLN A 11 12.82 -13.37 23.08
N CYS A 12 13.00 -12.08 22.79
CA CYS A 12 11.90 -11.19 22.38
C CYS A 12 11.20 -11.74 21.13
N LEU A 13 11.96 -12.13 20.10
CA LEU A 13 11.43 -12.67 18.85
C LEU A 13 10.59 -13.93 19.07
N LYS A 14 10.99 -14.83 19.98
CA LYS A 14 10.18 -16.02 20.32
C LYS A 14 8.83 -15.66 20.94
N LEU A 15 8.80 -14.65 21.81
CA LEU A 15 7.56 -14.18 22.43
C LEU A 15 6.66 -13.46 21.41
N ILE A 16 7.25 -12.65 20.54
CA ILE A 16 6.54 -11.91 19.50
C ILE A 16 5.96 -12.88 18.45
N LYS A 17 6.70 -13.92 18.07
CA LYS A 17 6.25 -14.94 17.10
C LYS A 17 4.95 -15.64 17.53
N ASN A 18 4.73 -15.80 18.83
CA ASN A 18 3.50 -16.41 19.35
C ASN A 18 2.31 -15.43 19.42
N LYS A 19 2.55 -14.13 19.28
CA LYS A 19 1.55 -13.05 19.43
C LYS A 19 1.19 -12.36 18.11
N VAL A 20 1.93 -12.64 17.03
CA VAL A 20 1.80 -11.97 15.75
C VAL A 20 1.68 -13.02 14.65
N ALA A 21 0.89 -12.74 13.60
CA ALA A 21 0.77 -13.61 12.44
C ALA A 21 2.14 -13.84 11.77
N GLU A 22 2.38 -15.05 11.27
CA GLU A 22 3.69 -15.47 10.74
C GLU A 22 4.20 -14.56 9.61
N GLN A 23 3.30 -14.08 8.75
CA GLN A 23 3.62 -13.14 7.68
C GLN A 23 4.09 -11.78 8.25
N SER A 24 3.35 -11.21 9.20
CA SER A 24 3.73 -9.96 9.87
C SER A 24 5.04 -10.10 10.66
N PHE A 25 5.29 -11.27 11.26
CA PHE A 25 6.54 -11.58 11.94
C PHE A 25 7.74 -11.57 10.97
N ASN A 26 7.62 -12.28 9.85
CA ASN A 26 8.66 -12.36 8.84
C ASN A 26 8.95 -11.02 8.17
N THR A 27 7.93 -10.19 7.97
CA THR A 27 8.09 -8.87 7.35
C THR A 27 8.71 -7.85 8.30
N TRP A 28 8.21 -7.75 9.53
CA TRP A 28 8.57 -6.62 10.40
C TRP A 28 9.67 -6.94 11.40
N PHE A 29 9.79 -8.17 11.87
CA PHE A 29 10.68 -8.50 13.01
C PHE A 29 11.94 -9.23 12.60
N VAL A 30 11.88 -10.09 11.58
CA VAL A 30 13.06 -10.79 11.04
C VAL A 30 14.14 -9.84 10.48
N PRO A 31 13.79 -8.73 9.79
CA PRO A 31 14.81 -7.81 9.27
C PRO A 31 15.50 -6.95 10.34
N ILE A 32 14.99 -6.94 11.58
CA ILE A 32 15.51 -6.11 12.68
C ILE A 32 16.76 -6.74 13.27
N LYS A 33 17.83 -5.95 13.41
CA LYS A 33 19.10 -6.42 13.99
C LYS A 33 19.36 -5.78 15.34
N PRO A 34 19.68 -6.53 16.40
CA PRO A 34 20.10 -5.93 17.67
C PRO A 34 21.48 -5.30 17.50
N VAL A 35 21.65 -4.07 17.99
CA VAL A 35 22.89 -3.30 17.84
C VAL A 35 23.65 -3.24 19.16
N LYS A 36 22.98 -2.82 20.23
CA LYS A 36 23.58 -2.59 21.54
C LYS A 36 22.58 -2.88 22.66
N LEU A 37 23.08 -3.31 23.81
CA LEU A 37 22.32 -3.43 25.05
C LEU A 37 23.14 -2.82 26.18
N ASN A 38 22.71 -1.68 26.71
CA ASN A 38 23.40 -0.97 27.80
C ASN A 38 22.42 -0.54 28.88
N GLY A 39 22.64 -0.95 30.12
CA GLY A 39 21.88 -0.46 31.29
C GLY A 39 20.35 -0.65 31.20
N GLY A 40 19.89 -1.71 30.52
CA GLY A 40 18.46 -1.97 30.28
C GLY A 40 17.87 -1.29 29.04
N VAL A 41 18.70 -0.60 28.25
CA VAL A 41 18.32 -0.01 26.96
C VAL A 41 18.77 -0.93 25.83
N LEU A 42 17.83 -1.50 25.08
CA LEU A 42 18.10 -2.27 23.87
C LEU A 42 17.98 -1.36 22.65
N THR A 43 19.06 -1.23 21.88
CA THR A 43 19.05 -0.53 20.60
C THR A 43 18.90 -1.54 19.46
N ILE A 44 17.85 -1.39 18.65
CA ILE A 44 17.58 -2.22 17.49
C ILE A 44 17.73 -1.43 16.20
N GLN A 45 18.27 -2.06 15.17
CA GLN A 45 18.44 -1.49 13.85
C GLN A 45 17.26 -1.87 12.97
N VAL A 46 16.63 -0.86 12.40
CA VAL A 46 15.53 -1.00 11.45
C VAL A 46 15.94 -0.53 10.05
N PRO A 47 15.39 -1.14 8.97
CA PRO A 47 15.77 -0.81 7.60
C PRO A 47 15.46 0.62 7.14
N SER A 48 14.44 1.27 7.72
CA SER A 48 14.01 2.62 7.33
C SER A 48 13.26 3.31 8.46
N GLN A 49 13.07 4.63 8.35
CA GLN A 49 12.30 5.41 9.33
C GLN A 49 10.83 4.94 9.39
N PHE A 50 10.28 4.56 8.24
CA PHE A 50 8.95 3.96 8.14
C PHE A 50 8.82 2.64 8.92
N PHE A 51 9.86 1.79 8.91
CA PHE A 51 9.85 0.56 9.72
C PHE A 51 9.71 0.87 11.20
N TYR A 52 10.41 1.90 11.67
CA TYR A 52 10.30 2.38 13.05
C TYR A 52 8.87 2.86 13.37
N GLU A 53 8.31 3.75 12.55
CA GLU A 53 6.97 4.32 12.76
C GLU A 53 5.89 3.23 12.76
N TRP A 54 5.97 2.28 11.82
CA TRP A 54 5.02 1.17 11.73
C TRP A 54 5.07 0.22 12.94
N ILE A 55 6.28 -0.11 13.37
CA ILE A 55 6.50 -0.95 14.56
C ILE A 55 5.98 -0.24 15.82
N GLU A 56 6.21 1.07 15.92
CA GLU A 56 5.76 1.86 17.06
C GLU A 56 4.22 2.04 17.08
N GLU A 57 3.58 2.19 15.94
CA GLU A 57 2.12 2.34 15.89
C GLU A 57 1.37 1.02 16.13
N HIS A 58 1.84 -0.09 15.53
CA HIS A 58 1.08 -1.34 15.51
C HIS A 58 1.58 -2.38 16.52
N TYR A 59 2.86 -2.34 16.87
CA TYR A 59 3.51 -3.42 17.62
C TYR A 59 4.22 -2.95 18.90
N VAL A 60 4.16 -1.65 19.25
CA VAL A 60 4.81 -1.13 20.45
C VAL A 60 4.36 -1.84 21.72
N HIS A 61 3.09 -2.20 21.82
CA HIS A 61 2.55 -2.90 22.98
C HIS A 61 3.16 -4.31 23.11
N ILE A 62 3.23 -5.04 22.00
CA ILE A 62 3.78 -6.40 21.94
C ILE A 62 5.30 -6.38 22.20
N LEU A 63 6.00 -5.39 21.64
CA LEU A 63 7.43 -5.17 21.89
C LEU A 63 7.71 -4.80 23.34
N LYS A 64 6.91 -3.91 23.93
CA LYS A 64 7.05 -3.51 25.32
C LYS A 64 6.84 -4.69 26.26
N GLU A 65 5.84 -5.52 26.02
CA GLU A 65 5.61 -6.74 26.80
C GLU A 65 6.77 -7.73 26.67
N ALA A 66 7.30 -7.94 25.46
CA ALA A 66 8.44 -8.81 25.22
C ALA A 66 9.72 -8.29 25.90
N LEU A 67 9.96 -6.97 25.86
CA LEU A 67 11.10 -6.33 26.50
C LEU A 67 11.03 -6.35 28.02
N VAL A 68 9.85 -6.10 28.60
CA VAL A 68 9.65 -6.16 30.05
C VAL A 68 9.82 -7.60 30.55
N ALA A 69 9.37 -8.59 29.79
CA ALA A 69 9.53 -10.00 30.12
C ALA A 69 10.99 -10.48 30.06
N THR A 70 11.84 -9.87 29.23
CA THR A 70 13.23 -10.31 29.01
C THR A 70 14.27 -9.48 29.78
N ILE A 71 14.13 -8.16 29.80
CA ILE A 71 15.08 -7.22 30.42
C ILE A 71 14.60 -6.75 31.80
N GLY A 72 13.28 -6.77 32.04
CA GLY A 72 12.65 -6.33 33.30
C GLY A 72 11.90 -5.00 33.18
N SER A 73 11.31 -4.55 34.28
CA SER A 73 10.38 -3.41 34.34
C SER A 73 11.00 -2.02 34.06
N GLN A 74 12.32 -1.94 33.86
CA GLN A 74 13.04 -0.71 33.50
C GLN A 74 13.55 -0.72 32.05
N ALA A 75 13.06 -1.66 31.23
CA ALA A 75 13.50 -1.80 29.84
C ALA A 75 13.16 -0.56 29.01
N LYS A 76 14.15 -0.09 28.23
CA LYS A 76 13.97 0.96 27.21
C LYS A 76 14.36 0.41 25.84
N LEU A 77 13.66 0.87 24.81
CA LEU A 77 13.93 0.51 23.41
C LEU A 77 14.41 1.75 22.66
N GLU A 78 15.51 1.61 21.92
CA GLU A 78 16.02 2.62 21.00
C GLU A 78 16.03 2.06 19.57
N TYR A 79 15.78 2.92 18.60
CA TYR A 79 15.79 2.56 17.18
C TYR A 79 16.96 3.23 16.46
N SER A 80 17.64 2.45 15.61
CA SER A 80 18.69 2.93 14.72
C SER A 80 18.25 2.65 13.28
N VAL A 81 18.03 3.69 12.49
CA VAL A 81 17.62 3.54 11.09
C VAL A 81 18.87 3.39 10.21
N VAL A 82 18.90 2.37 9.35
CA VAL A 82 19.90 2.30 8.27
C VAL A 82 19.51 3.32 7.21
N VAL A 83 20.16 4.48 7.22
CA VAL A 83 20.08 5.41 6.08
C VAL A 83 21.08 4.90 5.06
N ASP A 84 20.56 4.34 3.96
CA ASP A 84 21.37 3.99 2.80
C ASP A 84 22.14 5.25 2.36
N GLN A 85 23.44 5.11 2.15
CA GLN A 85 24.40 6.23 2.23
C GLN A 85 24.15 7.28 1.13
N GLY A 86 23.43 8.35 1.51
CA GLY A 86 23.32 9.59 0.74
C GLY A 86 23.30 10.86 1.58
N ASN A 87 23.22 10.79 2.92
CA ASN A 87 23.27 11.97 3.78
C ASN A 87 23.78 11.62 5.18
N LYS A 88 25.02 12.03 5.50
CA LYS A 88 25.73 11.75 6.77
C LYS A 88 25.26 12.61 7.97
N ASN A 89 23.99 13.00 8.07
CA ASN A 89 23.53 13.97 9.07
C ASN A 89 22.25 13.60 9.85
N SER A 90 21.88 12.33 9.99
CA SER A 90 20.81 11.93 10.91
C SER A 90 21.39 11.25 12.16
N SER A 91 21.42 12.01 13.25
CA SER A 91 21.71 11.52 14.60
C SER A 91 20.73 10.42 15.02
N PRO A 92 21.15 9.41 15.80
CA PRO A 92 20.22 8.45 16.39
C PRO A 92 19.17 9.19 17.25
N TYR A 93 17.88 8.94 16.98
CA TYR A 93 16.79 9.45 17.81
C TYR A 93 16.78 8.71 19.15
N THR A 94 16.97 9.44 20.25
CA THR A 94 16.86 8.92 21.61
C THR A 94 15.57 9.46 22.22
N ILE A 95 14.65 8.56 22.61
CA ILE A 95 13.43 8.95 23.34
C ILE A 95 13.50 8.34 24.74
N ASN A 96 13.55 9.19 25.76
CA ASN A 96 13.40 8.79 27.15
C ASN A 96 11.91 8.65 27.48
N LEU A 97 11.45 7.44 27.77
CA LEU A 97 10.07 7.22 28.21
C LEU A 97 9.89 7.63 29.69
N PRO A 98 8.92 8.50 30.03
CA PRO A 98 8.48 8.69 31.40
C PRO A 98 7.59 7.53 31.87
N ASN A 99 7.82 7.11 33.11
CA ASN A 99 7.17 5.99 33.76
C ASN A 99 5.78 6.42 34.27
N ILE A 100 4.72 6.18 33.51
CA ILE A 100 3.35 6.49 33.95
C ILE A 100 2.83 5.29 34.76
N LYS A 101 2.80 5.46 36.08
CA LYS A 101 2.08 4.60 37.02
C LYS A 101 0.60 4.68 36.69
N THR A 102 -0.02 3.51 36.49
CA THR A 102 -1.46 3.33 36.45
C THR A 102 -2.07 3.76 37.78
N ASN A 103 -3.08 4.63 37.73
CA ASN A 103 -4.05 4.73 38.80
C ASN A 103 -5.44 4.97 38.22
N THR A 104 -6.30 4.01 38.55
CA THR A 104 -7.75 4.00 38.40
C THR A 104 -8.39 5.15 39.16
N ASP A 105 -9.29 5.88 38.49
CA ASP A 105 -10.63 6.29 38.94
C ASP A 105 -11.04 7.71 38.52
N LYS A 106 -12.17 7.76 37.79
CA LYS A 106 -13.17 8.84 37.65
C LYS A 106 -12.63 10.15 37.03
N VAL A 107 -13.21 10.66 35.94
CA VAL A 107 -14.57 11.23 35.86
C VAL A 107 -15.06 11.18 34.42
N VAL A 108 -16.22 10.55 34.22
CA VAL A 108 -17.04 10.64 33.01
C VAL A 108 -17.55 12.08 32.89
N LYS A 109 -16.96 12.86 31.97
CA LYS A 109 -17.62 14.04 31.39
C LYS A 109 -17.59 13.85 29.89
N GLN A 110 -18.76 13.50 29.35
CA GLN A 110 -19.06 13.47 27.92
C GLN A 110 -18.59 14.78 27.28
N ARG A 111 -17.43 14.73 26.62
CA ARG A 111 -17.22 15.53 25.42
C ARG A 111 -17.77 14.66 24.31
N GLN A 112 -18.91 15.07 23.77
CA GLN A 112 -19.40 14.54 22.51
C GLN A 112 -18.27 14.73 21.49
N MET A 113 -17.59 13.64 21.17
CA MET A 113 -16.81 13.55 19.95
C MET A 113 -17.84 13.55 18.83
N THR A 114 -18.06 14.71 18.21
CA THR A 114 -18.64 14.74 16.87
C THR A 114 -17.69 13.95 15.99
N ASN A 115 -18.15 12.77 15.58
CA ASN A 115 -17.46 11.88 14.68
C ASN A 115 -17.33 12.61 13.33
N PRO A 116 -16.14 12.81 12.74
CA PRO A 116 -15.99 13.44 11.43
C PRO A 116 -16.64 12.64 10.28
N PHE A 117 -17.24 11.49 10.59
CA PHE A 117 -17.94 10.59 9.68
C PHE A 117 -19.48 10.78 9.64
N GLU A 118 -20.04 11.87 10.14
CA GLU A 118 -21.41 12.27 9.76
C GLU A 118 -21.43 12.90 8.36
N LEU A 119 -21.15 12.07 7.36
CA LEU A 119 -21.87 12.12 6.10
C LEU A 119 -22.99 11.08 6.25
N GLU A 120 -24.22 11.54 6.06
CA GLU A 120 -25.51 10.83 6.06
C GLU A 120 -25.44 9.30 6.22
N THR A 121 -26.07 8.81 7.29
CA THR A 121 -26.33 7.40 7.55
C THR A 121 -26.86 6.67 6.31
N VAL A 122 -26.06 5.78 5.72
CA VAL A 122 -26.55 4.70 4.87
C VAL A 122 -25.65 3.48 5.05
N ASP A 123 -26.24 2.33 5.38
CA ASP A 123 -25.61 1.02 5.18
C ASP A 123 -25.10 0.94 3.72
N GLN A 124 -23.80 1.12 3.44
CA GLN A 124 -23.28 1.05 2.06
C GLN A 124 -21.92 0.38 1.97
N ALA A 125 -21.88 -0.69 1.19
CA ALA A 125 -20.68 -1.29 0.64
C ALA A 125 -19.70 -0.21 0.16
N PHE A 126 -18.41 -0.34 0.51
CA PHE A 126 -17.34 0.55 0.06
C PHE A 126 -17.50 0.86 -1.44
N ASP A 127 -17.78 2.12 -1.78
CA ASP A 127 -18.00 2.51 -3.18
C ASP A 127 -16.69 2.37 -3.94
N SER A 128 -16.61 1.30 -4.73
CA SER A 128 -15.47 0.93 -5.55
C SER A 128 -15.12 1.99 -6.61
N GLN A 129 -15.98 3.00 -6.82
CA GLN A 129 -15.88 4.03 -7.85
C GLN A 129 -15.78 3.46 -9.27
N LEU A 130 -16.30 2.24 -9.44
CA LEU A 130 -16.32 1.54 -10.71
C LEU A 130 -17.59 1.91 -11.48
N ASN A 131 -17.45 2.19 -12.77
CA ASN A 131 -18.59 2.33 -13.66
C ASN A 131 -19.08 0.94 -14.11
N SER A 132 -20.28 0.54 -13.68
CA SER A 132 -20.87 -0.79 -13.98
C SER A 132 -21.15 -1.03 -15.46
N ILE A 133 -21.21 0.02 -16.29
CA ILE A 133 -21.42 -0.09 -17.75
C ILE A 133 -20.19 -0.73 -18.43
N TYR A 134 -19.01 -0.55 -17.85
CA TYR A 134 -17.77 -1.07 -18.42
C TYR A 134 -17.54 -2.51 -17.94
N SER A 135 -17.84 -3.47 -18.81
CA SER A 135 -17.63 -4.91 -18.56
C SER A 135 -16.80 -5.54 -19.67
N PHE A 136 -16.37 -6.78 -19.47
CA PHE A 136 -15.68 -7.56 -20.50
C PHE A 136 -16.57 -7.92 -21.69
N ASP A 137 -17.89 -7.92 -21.49
CA ASP A 137 -18.88 -8.24 -22.52
C ASP A 137 -19.09 -7.03 -23.46
N THR A 138 -19.05 -5.81 -22.90
CA THR A 138 -19.09 -4.57 -23.68
C THR A 138 -17.71 -4.19 -24.26
N TYR A 139 -16.64 -4.90 -23.88
CA TYR A 139 -15.28 -4.68 -24.38
C TYR A 139 -14.94 -5.63 -25.53
N VAL A 140 -15.12 -5.15 -26.76
CA VAL A 140 -14.87 -5.90 -28.01
C VAL A 140 -13.39 -6.27 -28.12
N GLU A 141 -13.13 -7.57 -28.27
CA GLU A 141 -11.79 -8.10 -28.49
C GLU A 141 -11.37 -7.95 -29.96
N GLY A 142 -10.11 -7.59 -30.19
CA GLY A 142 -9.43 -7.64 -31.47
C GLY A 142 -7.93 -7.82 -31.25
N ASP A 143 -7.16 -8.03 -32.33
CA ASP A 143 -5.71 -8.24 -32.22
C ASP A 143 -4.99 -7.11 -31.50
N CYS A 144 -5.50 -5.88 -31.63
CA CYS A 144 -4.94 -4.67 -31.01
C CYS A 144 -5.07 -4.61 -29.47
N ASN A 145 -5.93 -5.43 -28.86
CA ASN A 145 -6.20 -5.40 -27.41
C ASN A 145 -6.24 -6.79 -26.76
N ARG A 146 -6.06 -7.86 -27.54
CA ARG A 146 -6.20 -9.27 -27.11
C ARG A 146 -5.34 -9.61 -25.89
N LEU A 147 -4.07 -9.20 -25.88
CA LEU A 147 -3.15 -9.48 -24.78
C LEU A 147 -3.61 -8.82 -23.48
N ALA A 148 -3.88 -7.51 -23.53
CA ALA A 148 -4.32 -6.74 -22.37
C ALA A 148 -5.67 -7.25 -21.84
N ARG A 149 -6.62 -7.57 -22.74
CA ARG A 149 -7.93 -8.12 -22.38
C ARG A 149 -7.80 -9.49 -21.71
N SER A 150 -7.02 -10.40 -22.29
CA SER A 150 -6.80 -11.75 -21.77
C SER A 150 -6.11 -11.74 -20.40
N ALA A 151 -5.08 -10.90 -20.26
CA ALA A 151 -4.39 -10.71 -18.98
C ALA A 151 -5.30 -10.09 -17.93
N GLY A 152 -6.08 -9.07 -18.30
CA GLY A 152 -7.08 -8.46 -17.44
C GLY A 152 -8.12 -9.47 -16.95
N TYR A 153 -8.59 -10.35 -17.83
CA TYR A 153 -9.55 -11.40 -17.48
C TYR A 153 -8.93 -12.44 -16.52
N ALA A 154 -7.66 -12.79 -16.71
CA ALA A 154 -6.93 -13.68 -15.79
C ALA A 154 -6.73 -13.03 -14.41
N VAL A 155 -6.35 -11.75 -14.37
CA VAL A 155 -6.25 -10.94 -13.15
C VAL A 155 -7.59 -10.86 -12.44
N ALA A 156 -8.68 -10.65 -13.17
CA ALA A 156 -10.01 -10.55 -12.59
C ALA A 156 -10.46 -11.83 -11.87
N LYS A 157 -10.11 -13.00 -12.43
CA LYS A 157 -10.45 -14.31 -11.83
C LYS A 157 -9.60 -14.65 -10.61
N LYS A 158 -8.33 -14.22 -10.58
CA LYS A 158 -7.37 -14.56 -9.51
C LYS A 158 -6.51 -13.35 -9.16
N PRO A 159 -7.10 -12.30 -8.56
CA PRO A 159 -6.38 -11.06 -8.27
C PRO A 159 -5.20 -11.34 -7.32
N GLY A 160 -4.03 -10.77 -7.64
CA GLY A 160 -2.84 -10.84 -6.80
C GLY A 160 -2.05 -12.14 -6.87
N VAL A 161 -2.64 -13.23 -7.40
CA VAL A 161 -2.02 -14.56 -7.49
C VAL A 161 -1.29 -14.78 -8.82
N THR A 162 -1.74 -14.11 -9.89
CA THR A 162 -1.11 -14.25 -11.21
C THR A 162 0.29 -13.61 -11.24
N SER A 163 1.11 -13.98 -12.23
CA SER A 163 2.37 -13.28 -12.53
C SER A 163 2.17 -11.86 -13.08
N PHE A 164 0.91 -11.43 -13.27
CA PHE A 164 0.55 -10.13 -13.81
C PHE A 164 0.31 -9.10 -12.69
N ASN A 165 1.13 -9.13 -11.65
CA ASN A 165 1.08 -8.16 -10.55
C ASN A 165 2.40 -7.38 -10.46
N PRO A 166 2.42 -6.07 -10.76
CA PRO A 166 1.29 -5.27 -11.26
C PRO A 166 0.91 -5.61 -12.70
N LEU A 167 -0.33 -5.28 -13.08
CA LEU A 167 -0.76 -5.22 -14.48
C LEU A 167 -0.71 -3.75 -14.94
N MET A 168 0.13 -3.45 -15.93
CA MET A 168 0.20 -2.12 -16.52
C MET A 168 -0.32 -2.14 -17.95
N ILE A 169 -1.32 -1.30 -18.23
CA ILE A 169 -1.93 -1.15 -19.55
C ILE A 169 -1.57 0.23 -20.09
N TYR A 170 -0.93 0.30 -21.26
CA TYR A 170 -0.62 1.59 -21.86
C TYR A 170 -1.09 1.69 -23.30
N GLY A 171 -1.32 2.92 -23.76
CA GLY A 171 -1.73 3.18 -25.13
C GLY A 171 -2.25 4.61 -25.30
N GLY A 172 -2.39 5.05 -26.54
CA GLY A 172 -2.92 6.37 -26.87
C GLY A 172 -4.31 6.66 -26.30
N VAL A 173 -4.75 7.90 -26.47
CA VAL A 173 -6.10 8.33 -26.06
C VAL A 173 -7.18 7.55 -26.81
N GLY A 174 -8.28 7.23 -26.13
CA GLY A 174 -9.44 6.58 -26.77
C GLY A 174 -9.28 5.09 -27.11
N LEU A 175 -8.18 4.44 -26.74
CA LEU A 175 -7.95 3.00 -27.02
C LEU A 175 -8.61 2.05 -26.00
N GLY A 176 -9.42 2.56 -25.08
CA GLY A 176 -10.18 1.74 -24.14
C GLY A 176 -9.45 1.33 -22.85
N LYS A 177 -8.37 2.03 -22.47
CA LYS A 177 -7.64 1.81 -21.19
C LYS A 177 -8.58 1.81 -19.98
N THR A 178 -9.30 2.93 -19.79
CA THR A 178 -10.25 3.14 -18.69
C THR A 178 -11.36 2.09 -18.72
N HIS A 179 -11.95 1.79 -19.88
CA HIS A 179 -12.95 0.72 -20.01
C HIS A 179 -12.40 -0.61 -19.52
N LEU A 180 -11.22 -1.02 -20.00
CA LEU A 180 -10.64 -2.30 -19.64
C LEU A 180 -10.36 -2.41 -18.13
N VAL A 181 -9.79 -1.39 -17.49
CA VAL A 181 -9.53 -1.46 -16.05
C VAL A 181 -10.80 -1.46 -15.20
N HIS A 182 -11.84 -0.74 -15.62
CA HIS A 182 -13.15 -0.84 -15.00
C HIS A 182 -13.78 -2.22 -15.20
N ALA A 183 -13.66 -2.82 -16.39
CA ALA A 183 -14.12 -4.17 -16.66
C ALA A 183 -13.43 -5.21 -15.77
N ILE A 184 -12.12 -5.06 -15.55
CA ILE A 184 -11.36 -5.88 -14.60
C ILE A 184 -11.93 -5.71 -13.19
N GLY A 185 -12.06 -4.47 -12.71
CA GLY A 185 -12.56 -4.18 -11.37
C GLY A 185 -13.98 -4.70 -11.12
N ASN A 186 -14.90 -4.48 -12.08
CA ASN A 186 -16.27 -4.97 -11.99
C ASN A 186 -16.31 -6.51 -11.96
N LYS A 187 -15.46 -7.17 -12.74
CA LYS A 187 -15.40 -8.62 -12.75
C LYS A 187 -14.81 -9.20 -11.46
N ILE A 188 -13.84 -8.53 -10.84
CA ILE A 188 -13.35 -8.91 -9.51
C ILE A 188 -14.49 -8.83 -8.50
N LYS A 189 -15.25 -7.73 -8.51
CA LYS A 189 -16.38 -7.52 -7.60
C LYS A 189 -17.50 -8.54 -7.79
N GLU A 190 -17.82 -8.88 -9.04
CA GLU A 190 -18.84 -9.90 -9.37
C GLU A 190 -18.48 -11.31 -8.86
N HIS A 191 -17.18 -11.66 -8.87
CA HIS A 191 -16.71 -13.00 -8.48
C HIS A 191 -16.32 -13.10 -7.00
N LEU A 192 -15.99 -11.98 -6.36
CA LEU A 192 -15.47 -11.90 -5.00
C LEU A 192 -16.11 -10.73 -4.24
N ASP A 193 -17.33 -10.94 -3.74
CA ASP A 193 -18.12 -9.92 -3.01
C ASP A 193 -17.43 -9.40 -1.73
N ASP A 194 -16.47 -10.15 -1.17
CA ASP A 194 -15.75 -9.78 0.06
C ASP A 194 -14.51 -8.90 -0.20
N LYS A 195 -14.14 -8.67 -1.46
CA LYS A 195 -12.90 -7.96 -1.82
C LYS A 195 -13.12 -6.46 -1.92
N PHE A 196 -12.25 -5.71 -1.26
CA PHE A 196 -12.22 -4.26 -1.40
C PHE A 196 -11.48 -3.86 -2.69
N VAL A 197 -12.25 -3.66 -3.77
CA VAL A 197 -11.75 -3.13 -5.04
C VAL A 197 -11.92 -1.62 -5.08
N LEU A 198 -10.82 -0.88 -5.35
CA LEU A 198 -10.82 0.57 -5.44
C LEU A 198 -10.29 1.03 -6.81
N TYR A 199 -11.11 1.80 -7.52
CA TYR A 199 -10.68 2.58 -8.67
C TYR A 199 -10.44 4.04 -8.28
N VAL A 200 -9.37 4.63 -8.79
CA VAL A 200 -9.08 6.05 -8.60
C VAL A 200 -8.20 6.57 -9.75
N SER A 201 -8.50 7.78 -10.25
CA SER A 201 -7.62 8.45 -11.20
C SER A 201 -6.41 9.04 -10.47
N SER A 202 -5.27 9.13 -11.16
CA SER A 202 -4.05 9.72 -10.59
C SER A 202 -4.27 11.16 -10.10
N GLU A 203 -5.08 11.96 -10.80
CA GLU A 203 -5.46 13.30 -10.35
C GLU A 203 -6.24 13.29 -9.04
N LYS A 204 -7.21 12.37 -8.89
CA LYS A 204 -7.99 12.25 -7.65
C LYS A 204 -7.10 11.78 -6.51
N PHE A 205 -6.18 10.84 -6.76
CA PHE A 205 -5.18 10.41 -5.78
C PHE A 205 -4.29 11.59 -5.32
N ILE A 206 -3.76 12.38 -6.26
CA ILE A 206 -2.97 13.59 -5.96
C ILE A 206 -3.79 14.57 -5.11
N ASN A 207 -5.02 14.85 -5.49
CA ASN A 207 -5.88 15.81 -4.79
C ASN A 207 -6.24 15.33 -3.38
N GLN A 208 -6.53 14.04 -3.20
CA GLN A 208 -6.76 13.45 -1.89
C GLN A 208 -5.51 13.52 -1.01
N PHE A 209 -4.33 13.24 -1.57
CA PHE A 209 -3.07 13.38 -0.84
C PHE A 209 -2.81 14.83 -0.40
N ILE A 210 -3.01 15.81 -1.30
CA ILE A 210 -2.85 17.23 -0.95
C ILE A 210 -3.79 17.63 0.19
N LYS A 211 -5.06 17.21 0.15
CA LYS A 211 -6.03 17.46 1.23
C LYS A 211 -5.60 16.80 2.54
N ALA A 212 -5.10 15.58 2.49
CA ALA A 212 -4.60 14.87 3.67
C ALA A 212 -3.38 15.58 4.29
N VAL A 213 -2.47 16.09 3.47
CA VAL A 213 -1.34 16.90 3.95
C VAL A 213 -1.82 18.19 4.61
N GLN A 214 -2.77 18.89 3.99
CA GLN A 214 -3.33 20.14 4.53
C GLN A 214 -4.07 19.94 5.86
N SER A 215 -4.75 18.79 6.00
CA SER A 215 -5.53 18.44 7.19
C SER A 215 -4.74 17.68 8.26
N ASN A 216 -3.44 17.41 7.99
CA ASN A 216 -2.57 16.58 8.83
C ASN A 216 -3.09 15.14 9.03
N GLU A 217 -3.74 14.58 8.01
CA GLU A 217 -4.37 13.25 7.99
C GLU A 217 -3.69 12.30 6.98
N VAL A 218 -2.39 12.51 6.71
CA VAL A 218 -1.62 11.69 5.75
C VAL A 218 -1.65 10.21 6.14
N GLN A 219 -1.61 9.91 7.44
CA GLN A 219 -1.69 8.54 7.96
C GLN A 219 -3.01 7.86 7.61
N SER A 220 -4.14 8.56 7.81
CA SER A 220 -5.47 8.07 7.46
C SER A 220 -5.61 7.83 5.97
N PHE A 221 -5.08 8.74 5.15
CA PHE A 221 -5.01 8.57 3.70
C PHE A 221 -4.25 7.29 3.33
N GLN A 222 -3.05 7.10 3.89
CA GLN A 222 -2.25 5.91 3.59
C GLN A 222 -2.99 4.63 4.02
N ASN A 223 -3.48 4.57 5.26
CA ASN A 223 -4.17 3.40 5.81
C ASN A 223 -5.38 2.99 4.97
N PHE A 224 -6.16 3.97 4.45
CA PHE A 224 -7.27 3.69 3.54
C PHE A 224 -6.80 2.94 2.28
N TYR A 225 -5.72 3.38 1.65
CA TYR A 225 -5.17 2.72 0.46
C TYR A 225 -4.50 1.37 0.75
N LEU A 226 -3.99 1.15 1.97
CA LEU A 226 -3.37 -0.13 2.36
C LEU A 226 -4.40 -1.25 2.62
N GLN A 227 -5.66 -0.90 2.86
CA GLN A 227 -6.75 -1.85 3.14
C GLN A 227 -7.30 -2.54 1.88
N VAL A 228 -7.02 -2.01 0.69
CA VAL A 228 -7.59 -2.52 -0.57
C VAL A 228 -7.05 -3.92 -0.90
N ASP A 229 -7.91 -4.74 -1.50
CA ASP A 229 -7.52 -6.02 -2.09
C ASP A 229 -7.08 -5.89 -3.54
N ALA A 230 -7.65 -4.91 -4.26
CA ALA A 230 -7.30 -4.57 -5.61
C ALA A 230 -7.32 -3.05 -5.80
N LEU A 231 -6.17 -2.48 -6.17
CA LEU A 231 -6.02 -1.06 -6.47
C LEU A 231 -5.89 -0.84 -7.98
N ILE A 232 -6.79 -0.03 -8.53
CA ILE A 232 -6.74 0.43 -9.93
C ILE A 232 -6.41 1.92 -9.93
N ILE A 233 -5.27 2.28 -10.52
CA ILE A 233 -4.85 3.67 -10.73
C ILE A 233 -4.89 4.00 -12.22
N ASP A 234 -5.78 4.91 -12.62
CA ASP A 234 -5.86 5.38 -14.01
C ASP A 234 -4.87 6.54 -14.25
N ASP A 235 -4.25 6.56 -15.43
CA ASP A 235 -3.40 7.63 -15.95
C ASP A 235 -2.19 8.03 -15.07
N VAL A 236 -1.32 7.06 -14.73
CA VAL A 236 -0.15 7.28 -13.86
C VAL A 236 0.87 8.30 -14.37
N GLN A 237 0.78 8.71 -15.64
CA GLN A 237 1.60 9.81 -16.19
C GLN A 237 1.44 11.12 -15.40
N PHE A 238 0.29 11.34 -14.75
CA PHE A 238 0.05 12.56 -13.98
C PHE A 238 0.85 12.64 -12.68
N PHE A 239 1.48 11.55 -12.22
CA PHE A 239 2.42 11.60 -11.10
C PHE A 239 3.73 12.32 -11.45
N GLY A 240 4.02 12.54 -12.74
CA GLY A 240 5.25 13.21 -13.20
C GLY A 240 5.48 14.56 -12.50
N GLY A 241 6.65 14.74 -11.90
CA GLY A 241 7.02 15.97 -11.18
C GLY A 241 6.33 16.18 -9.83
N LYS A 242 5.57 15.19 -9.33
CA LYS A 242 4.92 15.21 -8.01
C LYS A 242 5.66 14.32 -7.01
N GLU A 243 6.89 14.71 -6.63
CA GLU A 243 7.81 13.89 -5.82
C GLU A 243 7.17 13.30 -4.56
N LYS A 244 6.52 14.13 -3.73
CA LYS A 244 5.84 13.66 -2.51
C LYS A 244 4.71 12.67 -2.78
N THR A 245 3.95 12.87 -3.86
CA THR A 245 2.89 11.93 -4.26
C THR A 245 3.48 10.62 -4.77
N GLN A 246 4.58 10.67 -5.52
CA GLN A 246 5.29 9.47 -5.98
C GLN A 246 5.85 8.67 -4.81
N GLU A 247 6.39 9.34 -3.80
CA GLU A 247 6.92 8.70 -2.59
C GLU A 247 5.83 7.93 -1.84
N ILE A 248 4.71 8.58 -1.51
CA ILE A 248 3.60 7.90 -0.80
C ILE A 248 3.00 6.76 -1.64
N PHE A 249 2.86 6.96 -2.95
CA PHE A 249 2.38 5.93 -3.86
C PHE A 249 3.35 4.74 -3.94
N PHE A 250 4.67 4.99 -3.97
CA PHE A 250 5.68 3.95 -3.94
C PHE A 250 5.56 3.08 -2.69
N HIS A 251 5.26 3.66 -1.53
CA HIS A 251 5.04 2.91 -0.30
C HIS A 251 3.76 2.05 -0.34
N ILE A 252 2.65 2.64 -0.78
CA ILE A 252 1.38 1.92 -0.98
C ILE A 252 1.59 0.76 -1.96
N PHE A 253 2.24 1.02 -3.10
CA PHE A 253 2.54 0.01 -4.10
C PHE A 253 3.33 -1.17 -3.51
N ASN A 254 4.42 -0.89 -2.79
CA ASN A 254 5.24 -1.94 -2.17
C ASN A 254 4.43 -2.83 -1.24
N HIS A 255 3.68 -2.21 -0.34
CA HIS A 255 2.92 -2.92 0.67
C HIS A 255 1.85 -3.82 0.02
N LEU A 256 1.09 -3.27 -0.91
CA LEU A 256 0.06 -4.02 -1.65
C LEU A 256 0.68 -5.18 -2.43
N HIS A 257 1.77 -4.93 -3.15
CA HIS A 257 2.45 -5.95 -3.94
C HIS A 257 2.99 -7.10 -3.07
N GLN A 258 3.69 -6.77 -1.97
CA GLN A 258 4.25 -7.74 -1.03
C GLN A 258 3.18 -8.54 -0.29
N SER A 259 2.02 -7.90 -0.04
CA SER A 259 0.86 -8.55 0.60
C SER A 259 0.01 -9.36 -0.39
N GLY A 260 0.46 -9.51 -1.64
CA GLY A 260 -0.26 -10.24 -2.68
C GLY A 260 -1.58 -9.58 -3.09
N LYS A 261 -1.75 -8.28 -2.84
CA LYS A 261 -2.91 -7.51 -3.31
C LYS A 261 -2.69 -7.14 -4.77
N GLN A 262 -3.78 -7.06 -5.56
CA GLN A 262 -3.67 -6.77 -6.97
C GLN A 262 -3.45 -5.28 -7.22
N ILE A 263 -2.50 -4.95 -8.10
CA ILE A 263 -2.29 -3.58 -8.56
C ILE A 263 -2.50 -3.53 -10.07
N ILE A 264 -3.32 -2.60 -10.55
CA ILE A 264 -3.59 -2.35 -11.96
C ILE A 264 -3.34 -0.87 -12.22
N MET A 265 -2.60 -0.56 -13.27
CA MET A 265 -2.24 0.81 -13.62
C MET A 265 -2.45 1.06 -15.10
N THR A 266 -2.83 2.28 -15.47
CA THR A 266 -2.84 2.69 -16.88
C THR A 266 -1.93 3.87 -17.16
N SER A 267 -1.51 4.00 -18.42
CA SER A 267 -0.71 5.12 -18.89
C SER A 267 -1.00 5.47 -20.35
N ASP A 268 -0.78 6.73 -20.75
CA ASP A 268 -0.83 7.14 -22.17
C ASP A 268 0.37 6.65 -23.01
N ARG A 269 1.44 6.21 -22.34
CA ARG A 269 2.74 5.84 -22.94
C ARG A 269 3.43 4.71 -22.17
N PRO A 270 4.41 4.00 -22.75
CA PRO A 270 5.10 2.92 -22.05
C PRO A 270 5.93 3.46 -20.86
N PRO A 271 6.24 2.62 -19.85
CA PRO A 271 6.96 3.06 -18.64
C PRO A 271 8.28 3.80 -18.91
N LYS A 272 9.01 3.40 -19.96
CA LYS A 272 10.28 4.04 -20.36
C LYS A 272 10.14 5.51 -20.80
N ASP A 273 8.94 5.91 -21.25
CA ASP A 273 8.68 7.24 -21.82
C ASP A 273 7.94 8.16 -20.84
N LEU A 274 7.66 7.69 -19.62
CA LEU A 274 7.03 8.44 -18.54
C LEU A 274 8.01 9.43 -17.91
N LYS A 275 7.99 10.67 -18.41
CA LYS A 275 8.84 11.75 -17.92
C LYS A 275 8.43 12.21 -16.53
N GLY A 276 9.43 12.50 -15.68
CA GLY A 276 9.21 13.05 -14.35
C GLY A 276 8.79 12.02 -13.29
N LEU A 277 8.77 10.73 -13.61
CA LEU A 277 8.66 9.66 -12.64
C LEU A 277 10.05 9.20 -12.17
N GLU A 278 10.17 8.89 -10.89
CA GLU A 278 11.39 8.32 -10.31
C GLU A 278 11.69 6.94 -10.90
N GLU A 279 12.97 6.65 -11.16
CA GLU A 279 13.41 5.39 -11.75
C GLU A 279 12.98 4.16 -10.94
N ARG A 280 12.96 4.29 -9.60
CA ARG A 280 12.49 3.22 -8.72
C ARG A 280 11.05 2.83 -9.02
N LEU A 281 10.16 3.80 -9.26
CA LEU A 281 8.77 3.56 -9.58
C LEU A 281 8.63 2.91 -10.96
N LEU A 282 9.39 3.40 -11.94
CA LEU A 282 9.43 2.83 -13.30
C LEU A 282 9.91 1.37 -13.32
N SER A 283 10.83 1.02 -12.43
CA SER A 283 11.28 -0.37 -12.24
C SER A 283 10.13 -1.25 -11.72
N ARG A 284 9.33 -0.75 -10.77
CA ARG A 284 8.18 -1.47 -10.22
C ARG A 284 7.08 -1.72 -11.21
N PHE A 285 6.84 -0.76 -12.10
CA PHE A 285 5.83 -0.88 -13.15
C PHE A 285 6.12 -2.05 -14.09
N LYS A 286 7.39 -2.47 -14.18
CA LYS A 286 7.87 -3.58 -14.99
C LYS A 286 7.94 -4.92 -14.25
N TRP A 287 7.57 -4.98 -12.96
CA TRP A 287 7.65 -6.23 -12.17
C TRP A 287 6.66 -7.30 -12.60
N GLY A 288 5.55 -6.91 -13.22
CA GLY A 288 4.52 -7.82 -13.73
C GLY A 288 4.37 -7.69 -15.24
N LEU A 289 3.13 -7.69 -15.71
CA LEU A 289 2.85 -7.59 -17.14
C LEU A 289 2.65 -6.14 -17.54
N THR A 290 3.38 -5.71 -18.58
CA THR A 290 3.08 -4.47 -19.29
C THR A 290 2.49 -4.83 -20.66
N ALA A 291 1.25 -4.41 -20.92
CA ALA A 291 0.53 -4.68 -22.16
C ALA A 291 0.18 -3.38 -22.88
N ASP A 292 0.38 -3.35 -24.19
CA ASP A 292 -0.02 -2.23 -25.04
C ASP A 292 -1.43 -2.40 -25.59
N LEU A 293 -2.11 -1.27 -25.77
CA LEU A 293 -3.32 -1.14 -26.55
C LEU A 293 -2.98 -0.37 -27.82
N GLN A 294 -3.30 -0.99 -28.96
CA GLN A 294 -3.04 -0.43 -30.28
C GLN A 294 -4.33 0.08 -30.92
N GLN A 295 -4.20 0.78 -32.05
CA GLN A 295 -5.36 1.19 -32.82
C GLN A 295 -6.08 -0.05 -33.41
N PRO A 296 -7.41 -0.16 -33.25
CA PRO A 296 -8.17 -1.26 -33.84
C PRO A 296 -8.20 -1.17 -35.37
N ASP A 297 -8.22 -2.34 -36.00
CA ASP A 297 -8.41 -2.48 -37.43
C ASP A 297 -9.85 -2.10 -37.86
N PHE A 298 -10.14 -2.16 -39.15
CA PHE A 298 -11.47 -1.83 -39.66
C PHE A 298 -12.56 -2.74 -39.08
N GLU A 299 -12.32 -4.04 -39.02
CA GLU A 299 -13.29 -5.02 -38.54
C GLU A 299 -13.61 -4.82 -37.06
N THR A 300 -12.58 -4.67 -36.22
CA THR A 300 -12.74 -4.40 -34.78
C THR A 300 -13.45 -3.07 -34.55
N ARG A 301 -13.15 -2.02 -35.34
CA ARG A 301 -13.87 -0.73 -35.24
C ARG A 301 -15.36 -0.87 -35.57
N MET A 302 -15.69 -1.60 -36.63
CA MET A 302 -17.08 -1.87 -36.99
C MET A 302 -17.81 -2.63 -35.88
N ALA A 303 -17.16 -3.64 -35.30
CA ALA A 303 -17.70 -4.39 -34.16
C ALA A 303 -17.89 -3.50 -32.91
N ILE A 304 -16.95 -2.60 -32.61
CA ILE A 304 -17.09 -1.62 -31.52
C ILE A 304 -18.29 -0.69 -31.75
N ILE A 305 -18.50 -0.22 -32.98
CA ILE A 305 -19.65 0.65 -33.31
C ILE A 305 -20.96 -0.12 -33.12
N HIS A 306 -21.05 -1.34 -33.63
CA HIS A 306 -22.24 -2.18 -33.49
C HIS A 306 -22.59 -2.50 -32.03
N ASN A 307 -21.59 -2.63 -31.15
CA ASN A 307 -21.82 -2.90 -29.72
C ASN A 307 -22.16 -1.62 -28.92
N LYS A 308 -21.97 -0.43 -29.51
CA LYS A 308 -22.33 0.87 -28.90
C LYS A 308 -23.70 1.42 -29.34
N MET A 309 -24.23 0.93 -30.46
CA MET A 309 -25.55 1.29 -30.99
C MET A 309 -26.63 0.36 -30.45
#